data_AF-A0A2S2Q3I9-F1
#
_entry.id   AF-A0A2S2Q3I9-F1
#
_cell.length_a   1.000
_cell.length_b   1.000
_cell.length_c   1.000
_cell.angle_alpha   90.00
_cell.angle_beta   90.00
_cell.angle_gamma   90.00
#
_symmetry.space_group_name_H-M   'P 1'
#
loop_
_entity.id
_entity.type
_entity.pdbx_description
1 polymer ?
#
loop_
_entity_poly.entity_id
_entity_poly.type
_entity_poly.pdbx_seq_one_letter_code
_entity_poly.pdbx_strand_id
1 'polypeptide(L)'
;MYDLAWKLHRESIDLLWWGIIGVTEQYILGKTENMRYLKEVELIGDHIGRICESAVNDLNCMSQSISNPPNDSRNSRIESEKDLLLALYRHWTIESSIRYSMFTAVSLKLWTVKGEKRLKQILAEMGLPLSESRQMYRSMDLNLRKQFFGMIEKISNTHNLLQITYPSFILQKGFKTKYQCADYVYSMIATLESNVSINT
;
A
#
# COMPACT_ATOMS: atom_id res chain seq x y z
N MET A 1 -5.77 -20.26 6.47
CA MET A 1 -7.21 -20.07 6.78
C MET A 1 -7.99 -19.78 5.49
N TYR A 2 -7.51 -18.87 4.64
CA TYR A 2 -8.09 -18.65 3.31
C TYR A 2 -8.20 -19.93 2.46
N ASP A 3 -7.14 -20.73 2.38
CA ASP A 3 -7.16 -22.01 1.62
C ASP A 3 -8.24 -22.99 2.07
N LEU A 4 -8.64 -22.94 3.34
CA LEU A 4 -9.73 -23.76 3.85
C LEU A 4 -11.07 -23.25 3.34
N ALA A 5 -11.30 -21.93 3.41
CA ALA A 5 -12.49 -21.30 2.85
C ALA A 5 -12.59 -21.55 1.34
N TRP A 6 -11.44 -21.54 0.66
CA TRP A 6 -11.34 -21.92 -0.75
C TRP A 6 -11.80 -23.35 -1.01
N LYS A 7 -11.26 -24.34 -0.29
CA LYS A 7 -11.67 -25.74 -0.41
C LYS A 7 -13.17 -25.96 -0.13
N LEU A 8 -13.76 -25.12 0.72
CA LEU A 8 -15.18 -25.14 1.06
C LEU A 8 -16.06 -24.34 0.08
N HIS A 9 -15.50 -23.80 -1.00
CA HIS A 9 -16.18 -22.95 -1.97
C HIS A 9 -16.89 -21.74 -1.33
N ARG A 10 -16.34 -21.22 -0.23
CA ARG A 10 -16.80 -20.02 0.48
C ARG A 10 -15.78 -18.90 0.34
N GLU A 11 -15.35 -18.65 -0.89
CA GLU A 11 -14.44 -17.55 -1.20
C GLU A 11 -15.17 -16.21 -1.09
N SER A 12 -14.51 -15.22 -0.50
CA SER A 12 -14.98 -13.84 -0.52
C SER A 12 -13.80 -12.88 -0.65
N ILE A 13 -14.07 -11.74 -1.28
CA ILE A 13 -13.07 -10.66 -1.47
C ILE A 13 -12.56 -10.16 -0.11
N ASP A 14 -13.45 -10.07 0.88
CA ASP A 14 -13.09 -9.61 2.23
C ASP A 14 -12.16 -10.61 2.94
N LEU A 15 -12.44 -11.92 2.86
CA LEU A 15 -11.55 -12.95 3.42
C LEU A 15 -10.17 -12.94 2.77
N LEU A 16 -10.12 -12.75 1.44
CA LEU A 16 -8.86 -12.60 0.73
C LEU A 16 -8.11 -11.35 1.20
N TRP A 17 -8.80 -10.21 1.30
CA TRP A 17 -8.23 -8.95 1.76
C TRP A 17 -7.65 -9.04 3.18
N TRP A 18 -8.34 -9.69 4.12
CA TRP A 18 -7.81 -9.91 5.47
C TRP A 18 -6.58 -10.82 5.47
N GLY A 19 -6.56 -11.84 4.60
CA GLY A 19 -5.38 -12.68 4.38
C GLY A 19 -4.18 -11.86 3.88
N ILE A 20 -4.42 -11.01 2.88
CA ILE A 20 -3.41 -10.09 2.32
C ILE A 20 -2.83 -9.18 3.42
N ILE A 21 -3.68 -8.57 4.25
CA ILE A 21 -3.23 -7.73 5.37
C ILE A 21 -2.30 -8.51 6.31
N GLY A 22 -2.64 -9.75 6.64
CA GLY A 22 -1.79 -10.61 7.47
C GLY A 22 -0.42 -10.89 6.87
N VAL A 23 -0.37 -11.21 5.56
CA VAL A 23 0.90 -11.45 4.85
C VAL A 23 1.74 -10.17 4.75
N THR A 24 1.11 -9.03 4.47
CA THR A 24 1.79 -7.72 4.41
C THR A 24 2.32 -7.28 5.77
N GLU A 25 1.62 -7.56 6.87
CA GLU A 25 2.10 -7.29 8.23
C GLU A 25 3.41 -8.03 8.54
N GLN A 26 3.43 -9.32 8.21
CA GLN A 26 4.62 -10.15 8.42
C GLN A 26 5.82 -9.65 7.63
N TYR A 27 5.58 -9.14 6.42
CA TYR A 27 6.61 -8.56 5.57
C TYR A 27 7.12 -7.21 6.12
N ILE A 28 6.22 -6.27 6.46
CA ILE A 28 6.58 -4.94 6.96
C ILE A 28 7.36 -5.03 8.27
N LEU A 29 6.97 -5.94 9.17
CA LEU A 29 7.65 -6.14 10.45
C LEU A 29 8.89 -7.05 10.35
N GLY A 30 9.24 -7.54 9.16
CA GLY A 30 10.41 -8.38 8.94
C GLY A 30 10.33 -9.76 9.60
N LYS A 31 9.12 -10.27 9.88
CA LYS A 31 8.90 -11.61 10.46
C LYS A 31 9.13 -12.73 9.44
N THR A 32 8.99 -12.41 8.15
CA THR A 32 9.05 -13.36 7.04
C THR A 32 10.16 -12.98 6.06
N GLU A 33 10.82 -13.98 5.50
CA GLU A 33 11.85 -13.81 4.46
C GLU A 33 11.24 -13.29 3.15
N ASN A 34 11.99 -12.47 2.40
CA ASN A 34 11.54 -11.90 1.13
C ASN A 34 11.10 -12.97 0.12
N MET A 35 11.86 -14.08 0.00
CA MET A 35 11.51 -15.17 -0.91
C MET A 35 10.17 -15.83 -0.58
N ARG A 36 9.81 -15.93 0.71
CA ARG A 36 8.52 -16.49 1.12
C ARG A 36 7.40 -15.51 0.79
N TYR A 37 7.60 -14.22 1.09
CA TYR A 37 6.64 -13.18 0.72
C TYR A 37 6.33 -13.17 -0.78
N LEU A 38 7.35 -13.28 -1.64
CA LEU A 38 7.16 -13.31 -3.09
C LEU A 38 6.30 -14.50 -3.56
N LYS A 39 6.47 -15.68 -2.96
CA LYS A 39 5.63 -16.85 -3.25
C LYS A 39 4.17 -16.63 -2.83
N GLU A 40 3.96 -16.06 -1.65
CA GLU A 40 2.60 -15.73 -1.18
C GLU A 40 1.92 -14.70 -2.10
N VAL A 41 2.67 -13.69 -2.55
CA VAL A 41 2.17 -12.68 -3.49
C VAL A 41 1.75 -13.31 -4.83
N GLU A 42 2.51 -14.28 -5.34
CA GLU A 42 2.16 -15.02 -6.56
C GLU A 42 0.85 -15.80 -6.40
N LEU A 43 0.72 -16.56 -5.30
CA LEU A 43 -0.51 -17.29 -4.98
C LEU A 43 -1.72 -16.36 -4.81
N ILE A 44 -1.55 -15.24 -4.11
CA ILE A 44 -2.58 -14.21 -3.96
C ILE A 44 -2.96 -13.64 -5.34
N GLY A 45 -1.98 -13.39 -6.21
CA GLY A 45 -2.20 -12.93 -7.58
C GLY A 45 -3.12 -13.87 -8.37
N ASP A 46 -2.88 -15.18 -8.28
CA ASP A 46 -3.72 -16.20 -8.92
C ASP A 46 -5.16 -16.18 -8.37
N HIS A 47 -5.33 -16.02 -7.07
CA HIS A 47 -6.65 -15.92 -6.44
C HIS A 47 -7.38 -14.63 -6.84
N ILE A 48 -6.69 -13.50 -6.92
CA ILE A 48 -7.25 -12.22 -7.39
C ILE A 48 -7.76 -12.38 -8.83
N GLY A 49 -6.97 -12.97 -9.72
CA GLY A 49 -7.35 -13.19 -11.11
C GLY A 49 -8.68 -13.93 -11.23
N ARG A 50 -8.84 -15.02 -10.47
CA ARG A 50 -10.06 -15.85 -10.47
C ARG A 50 -11.27 -15.14 -9.88
N ILE A 51 -11.13 -14.50 -8.72
CA ILE A 51 -12.25 -13.82 -8.05
C ILE A 51 -12.70 -12.59 -8.85
N CYS A 52 -11.77 -11.85 -9.43
CA CYS A 52 -12.10 -10.69 -10.28
C CYS A 52 -12.78 -11.11 -11.59
N GLU A 53 -12.34 -12.19 -12.24
CA GLU A 53 -13.02 -12.72 -13.44
C GLU A 53 -14.45 -13.20 -13.14
N SER A 54 -14.63 -13.90 -12.01
CA SER A 54 -15.95 -14.32 -11.52
C SER A 54 -16.87 -13.12 -11.28
N ALA A 55 -16.36 -12.05 -10.63
CA ALA A 55 -17.12 -10.84 -10.36
C ALA A 55 -17.54 -10.08 -11.64
N VAL A 56 -16.72 -10.10 -12.69
CA VAL A 56 -17.05 -9.47 -13.99
C VAL A 56 -18.13 -10.26 -14.73
N ASN A 57 -18.10 -11.60 -14.68
CA ASN A 57 -19.13 -12.45 -15.28
C ASN A 57 -20.49 -12.28 -14.59
N ASP A 58 -20.50 -12.13 -13.27
CA ASP A 58 -21.71 -11.83 -12.51
C ASP A 58 -22.30 -10.45 -12.87
N LEU A 59 -21.44 -9.43 -13.03
CA LEU A 59 -21.86 -8.08 -13.44
C LEU A 59 -22.47 -8.06 -14.85
N ASN A 60 -21.89 -8.81 -15.80
CA ASN A 60 -22.43 -8.91 -17.16
C ASN A 60 -23.78 -9.64 -17.20
N CYS A 61 -23.98 -10.69 -16.39
CA CYS A 61 -25.29 -11.34 -16.27
C CYS A 61 -26.36 -10.44 -15.65
N MET A 62 -25.99 -9.54 -14.72
CA MET A 62 -26.95 -8.63 -14.06
C MET A 62 -27.24 -7.34 -14.83
N SER A 63 -26.40 -6.96 -15.80
CA SER A 63 -26.62 -5.76 -16.63
C SER A 63 -27.86 -5.79 -17.55
N GLN A 64 -28.57 -6.93 -17.63
CA GLN A 64 -29.87 -7.03 -18.32
C GLN A 64 -31.09 -6.73 -17.44
N SER A 65 -30.94 -6.57 -16.12
CA SER A 65 -32.05 -6.23 -15.22
C SER A 65 -31.92 -4.81 -14.67
N ILE A 66 -32.76 -3.92 -15.18
CA ILE A 66 -32.90 -2.52 -14.76
C ILE A 66 -33.37 -2.46 -13.29
N SER A 67 -32.47 -2.20 -12.34
CA SER A 67 -32.74 -1.51 -11.06
C SER A 67 -31.45 -1.19 -10.31
N ASN A 68 -31.20 0.08 -10.01
CA ASN A 68 -30.14 0.57 -9.12
C ASN A 68 -30.50 0.30 -7.63
N PRO A 69 -29.56 0.36 -6.66
CA PRO A 69 -28.76 -0.77 -6.20
C PRO A 69 -28.96 -1.05 -4.70
N PRO A 70 -28.58 -2.24 -4.21
CA PRO A 70 -28.08 -2.32 -2.84
C PRO A 70 -26.70 -2.98 -2.82
N ASN A 71 -25.78 -2.33 -2.10
CA ASN A 71 -24.52 -2.83 -1.53
C ASN A 71 -23.26 -2.16 -2.11
N ASP A 72 -22.83 -1.12 -1.41
CA ASP A 72 -21.48 -0.53 -1.46
C ASP A 72 -20.34 -1.56 -1.20
N SER A 73 -20.71 -2.76 -0.75
CA SER A 73 -19.83 -3.94 -0.59
C SER A 73 -19.47 -4.62 -1.91
N ARG A 74 -20.33 -4.56 -2.94
CA ARG A 74 -20.12 -5.29 -4.21
C ARG A 74 -19.15 -4.61 -5.18
N ASN A 75 -18.80 -3.36 -4.95
CA ASN A 75 -17.84 -2.60 -5.77
C ASN A 75 -16.44 -2.58 -5.14
N SER A 76 -16.06 -3.66 -4.47
CA SER A 76 -14.71 -3.82 -3.91
C SER A 76 -13.88 -4.63 -4.89
N ARG A 77 -12.75 -4.09 -5.35
CA ARG A 77 -11.81 -4.75 -6.26
C ARG A 77 -10.42 -4.69 -5.67
N ILE A 78 -9.66 -5.77 -5.81
CA ILE A 78 -8.27 -5.83 -5.34
C ILE A 78 -7.38 -5.77 -6.58
N GLU A 79 -6.43 -4.84 -6.57
CA GLU A 79 -5.43 -4.64 -7.62
C GLU A 79 -4.05 -5.01 -7.05
N SER A 80 -3.25 -5.76 -7.81
CA SER A 80 -1.84 -6.01 -7.48
C SER A 80 -0.99 -4.93 -8.16
N GLU A 81 -0.20 -4.20 -7.37
CA GLU A 81 0.64 -3.09 -7.86
C GLU A 81 1.99 -3.09 -7.14
N LYS A 82 3.04 -2.65 -7.82
CA LYS A 82 4.33 -2.40 -7.16
C LYS A 82 4.27 -1.08 -6.43
N ASP A 83 4.65 -1.07 -5.15
CA ASP A 83 4.57 0.11 -4.31
C ASP A 83 5.87 0.38 -3.53
N LEU A 84 5.96 1.57 -2.95
CA LEU A 84 7.09 2.02 -2.16
C LEU A 84 6.91 1.62 -0.68
N LEU A 85 7.98 1.14 -0.06
CA LEU A 85 8.10 0.83 1.37
C LEU A 85 8.30 2.13 2.16
N LEU A 86 7.34 3.04 2.00
CA LEU A 86 7.26 4.33 2.65
C LEU A 86 5.99 4.39 3.49
N ALA A 87 6.13 4.60 4.80
CA ALA A 87 5.02 4.63 5.73
C ALA A 87 4.08 5.81 5.43
N LEU A 88 2.80 5.50 5.16
CA LEU A 88 1.70 6.47 5.04
C LEU A 88 1.95 7.62 4.04
N TYR A 89 2.79 7.42 3.02
CA TYR A 89 3.18 8.52 2.12
C TYR A 89 1.99 9.12 1.35
N ARG A 90 0.92 8.35 1.12
CA ARG A 90 -0.33 8.81 0.48
C ARG A 90 -1.18 9.70 1.38
N HIS A 91 -0.97 9.62 2.70
CA HIS A 91 -1.75 10.30 3.72
C HIS A 91 -1.01 11.45 4.39
N TRP A 92 0.31 11.56 4.18
CA TRP A 92 1.14 12.56 4.83
C TRP A 92 2.01 13.34 3.83
N THR A 93 3.01 14.05 4.35
CA THR A 93 4.02 14.74 3.54
C THR A 93 5.10 13.76 3.13
N ILE A 94 5.66 13.94 1.93
CA ILE A 94 6.72 13.07 1.41
C ILE A 94 7.96 13.14 2.31
N GLU A 95 8.32 14.35 2.77
CA GLU A 95 9.46 14.55 3.67
C GLU A 95 9.32 13.72 4.96
N SER A 96 8.13 13.74 5.58
CA SER A 96 7.87 13.00 6.82
C SER A 96 7.84 11.50 6.58
N SER A 97 7.23 11.05 5.48
CA SER A 97 7.17 9.62 5.17
C SER A 97 8.57 9.01 4.98
N ILE A 98 9.46 9.68 4.21
CA ILE A 98 10.85 9.23 4.05
C ILE A 98 11.61 9.31 5.38
N ARG A 99 11.30 10.29 6.23
CA ARG A 99 11.93 10.45 7.54
C ARG A 99 11.59 9.34 8.52
N TYR A 100 10.32 8.96 8.59
CA TYR A 100 9.80 8.03 9.61
C TYR A 100 9.75 6.58 9.13
N SER A 101 10.00 6.31 7.85
CA SER A 101 10.12 4.93 7.36
C SER A 101 11.45 4.33 7.82
N MET A 102 11.39 3.17 8.49
CA MET A 102 12.56 2.52 9.09
C MET A 102 13.71 2.32 8.10
N PHE A 103 13.41 1.80 6.91
CA PHE A 103 14.42 1.51 5.88
C PHE A 103 15.20 2.76 5.44
N THR A 104 14.50 3.84 5.09
CA THR A 104 15.13 5.08 4.64
C THR A 104 15.79 5.84 5.78
N ALA A 105 15.19 5.83 6.98
CA ALA A 105 15.75 6.45 8.17
C ALA A 105 17.13 5.87 8.54
N VAL A 106 17.27 4.55 8.50
CA VAL A 106 18.53 3.85 8.75
C VAL A 106 19.53 4.07 7.63
N SER A 107 19.11 3.91 6.37
CA SER A 107 20.00 4.02 5.22
C SER A 107 20.61 5.43 5.07
N LEU A 108 19.83 6.47 5.37
CA LEU A 108 20.25 7.87 5.25
C LEU A 108 20.74 8.47 6.59
N LYS A 109 20.67 7.71 7.70
CA LYS A 109 21.05 8.16 9.04
C LYS A 109 20.35 9.47 9.45
N LEU A 110 19.03 9.49 9.31
CA LEU A 110 18.20 10.70 9.44
C LEU A 110 18.10 11.26 10.87
N TRP A 111 18.59 10.52 11.88
CA TRP A 111 18.78 11.03 13.25
C TRP A 111 19.94 12.03 13.37
N THR A 112 20.72 12.26 12.31
CA THR A 112 21.84 13.19 12.29
C THR A 112 21.55 14.40 11.40
N VAL A 113 22.12 15.56 11.75
CA VAL A 113 22.06 16.79 10.92
C VAL A 113 22.64 16.56 9.52
N LYS A 114 23.65 15.69 9.40
CA LYS A 114 24.23 15.31 8.09
C LYS A 114 23.22 14.51 7.25
N GLY A 115 22.49 13.57 7.87
CA GLY A 115 21.43 12.81 7.22
C GLY A 115 20.29 13.70 6.73
N GLU A 116 19.87 14.68 7.54
CA GLU A 116 18.86 15.64 7.10
C GLU A 116 19.28 16.48 5.89
N LYS A 117 20.55 16.93 5.86
CA LYS A 117 21.10 17.63 4.68
C LYS A 117 21.10 16.73 3.45
N ARG A 118 21.46 15.44 3.62
CA ARG A 118 21.42 14.45 2.55
C ARG A 118 20.00 14.19 2.04
N LEU A 119 19.01 14.13 2.92
CA LEU A 119 17.60 14.01 2.53
C LEU A 119 17.18 15.17 1.62
N LYS A 120 17.51 16.41 2.00
CA LYS A 120 17.20 17.60 1.18
C LYS A 120 17.92 17.56 -0.16
N GLN A 121 19.16 17.08 -0.20
CA GLN A 121 19.90 16.86 -1.43
C GLN A 121 19.20 15.83 -2.33
N ILE A 122 18.77 14.70 -1.77
CA ILE A 122 18.04 13.67 -2.52
C ILE A 122 16.72 14.22 -3.09
N LEU A 123 15.97 15.00 -2.30
CA LEU A 123 14.75 15.65 -2.78
C LEU A 123 15.03 16.64 -3.92
N ALA A 124 16.14 17.37 -3.84
CA ALA A 124 16.56 18.28 -4.91
C ALA A 124 17.01 17.52 -6.18
N GLU A 125 17.76 16.43 -6.04
CA GLU A 125 18.18 15.55 -7.14
C GLU A 125 16.99 14.87 -7.82
N MET A 126 15.93 14.57 -7.07
CA MET A 126 14.67 14.04 -7.58
C MET A 126 13.91 15.05 -8.45
N GLY A 127 14.23 16.35 -8.34
CA GLY A 127 13.52 17.43 -9.00
C GLY A 127 12.20 17.82 -8.32
N LEU A 128 12.04 17.45 -7.04
CA LEU A 128 10.82 17.72 -6.27
C LEU A 128 10.99 19.02 -5.47
N PRO A 129 10.18 20.07 -5.71
CA PRO A 129 10.29 21.33 -4.98
C PRO A 129 10.09 21.14 -3.48
N LEU A 130 10.86 21.87 -2.67
CA LEU A 130 10.79 21.74 -1.21
C LEU A 130 9.40 22.10 -0.64
N SER A 131 8.67 23.01 -1.30
CA SER A 131 7.28 23.36 -0.96
C SER A 131 6.35 22.15 -1.11
N GLU A 132 6.43 21.45 -2.24
CA GLU A 132 5.62 20.26 -2.55
C GLU A 132 5.97 19.09 -1.62
N SER A 133 7.25 18.93 -1.28
CA SER A 133 7.72 17.89 -0.35
C SER A 133 7.10 18.01 1.05
N ARG A 134 6.76 19.24 1.45
CA ARG A 134 6.18 19.60 2.74
C ARG A 134 4.66 19.70 2.71
N GLN A 135 4.08 19.71 1.53
CA GLN A 135 2.65 19.63 1.34
C GLN A 135 2.18 18.19 1.51
N MET A 136 0.91 18.02 1.86
CA MET A 136 0.27 16.72 1.92
C MET A 136 0.24 16.10 0.51
N TYR A 137 0.62 14.83 0.38
CA TYR A 137 0.69 14.15 -0.92
C TYR A 137 -0.60 14.30 -1.73
N ARG A 138 -1.77 14.21 -1.08
CA ARG A 138 -3.08 14.38 -1.74
C ARG A 138 -3.27 15.73 -2.43
N SER A 139 -2.65 16.77 -1.91
CA SER A 139 -2.78 18.15 -2.40
C SER A 139 -1.67 18.53 -3.38
N MET A 140 -0.66 17.67 -3.55
CA MET A 140 0.43 17.84 -4.50
C MET A 140 -0.08 17.78 -5.95
N ASP A 141 0.61 18.46 -6.85
CA ASP A 141 0.28 18.44 -8.28
C ASP A 141 0.16 17.01 -8.84
N LEU A 142 -0.82 16.81 -9.72
CA LEU A 142 -1.16 15.51 -10.29
C LEU A 142 -0.01 14.92 -11.11
N ASN A 143 0.74 15.76 -11.82
CA ASN A 143 1.86 15.30 -12.64
C ASN A 143 3.00 14.80 -11.76
N LEU A 144 3.33 15.53 -10.71
CA LEU A 144 4.36 15.14 -9.75
C LEU A 144 3.99 13.84 -9.03
N ARG A 145 2.73 13.68 -8.61
CA ARG A 145 2.26 12.43 -8.00
C ARG A 145 2.41 11.21 -8.90
N LYS A 146 2.06 11.34 -10.18
CA LYS A 146 2.18 10.25 -11.16
C LYS A 146 3.65 9.89 -11.43
N GLN A 147 4.53 10.89 -11.43
CA GLN A 147 5.96 10.69 -11.69
C GLN A 147 6.74 10.25 -10.44
N PHE A 148 6.21 10.49 -9.23
CA PHE A 148 6.88 10.26 -7.96
C PHE A 148 7.44 8.84 -7.82
N PHE A 149 6.67 7.82 -8.22
CA PHE A 149 7.12 6.44 -8.17
C PHE A 149 8.39 6.22 -9.01
N GLY A 150 8.37 6.65 -10.28
CA GLY A 150 9.53 6.53 -11.17
C GLY A 150 10.71 7.41 -10.76
N MET A 151 10.45 8.55 -10.11
CA MET A 151 11.49 9.41 -9.55
C MET A 151 12.24 8.71 -8.40
N ILE A 152 11.51 8.08 -7.48
CA ILE A 152 12.11 7.31 -6.37
C ILE A 152 12.87 6.10 -6.88
N GLU A 153 12.36 5.40 -7.90
CA GLU A 153 13.04 4.27 -8.51
C GLU A 153 14.41 4.66 -9.11
N LYS A 154 14.49 5.83 -9.77
CA LYS A 154 15.77 6.35 -10.30
C LYS A 154 16.77 6.67 -9.18
N ILE A 155 16.31 7.40 -8.17
CA ILE A 155 17.14 7.80 -7.02
C ILE A 155 17.59 6.59 -6.21
N SER A 156 16.74 5.57 -6.12
CA SER A 156 17.04 4.33 -5.42
C SER A 156 18.32 3.67 -5.96
N ASN A 157 18.45 3.60 -7.29
CA ASN A 157 19.63 3.06 -7.96
C ASN A 157 20.89 3.89 -7.71
N THR A 158 20.76 5.22 -7.62
CA THR A 158 21.88 6.12 -7.38
C THR A 158 22.38 6.09 -5.93
N HIS A 159 21.47 5.99 -4.96
CA HIS A 159 21.79 6.07 -3.52
C HIS A 159 21.84 4.71 -2.81
N ASN A 160 21.86 3.60 -3.57
CA ASN A 160 21.84 2.22 -3.05
C ASN A 160 20.62 1.90 -2.16
N LEU A 161 19.45 2.49 -2.44
CA LEU A 161 18.19 2.22 -1.71
C LEU A 161 17.38 1.09 -2.37
N LEU A 162 18.06 0.05 -2.85
CA LEU A 162 17.54 -0.97 -3.78
C LEU A 162 16.27 -1.72 -3.30
N GLN A 163 16.01 -1.74 -2.00
CA GLN A 163 14.87 -2.45 -1.39
C GLN A 163 13.66 -1.54 -1.10
N ILE A 164 13.60 -0.33 -1.68
CA ILE A 164 12.48 0.58 -1.43
C ILE A 164 11.18 0.16 -2.12
N THR A 165 11.24 -0.68 -3.16
CA THR A 165 10.06 -1.11 -3.91
C THR A 165 9.72 -2.56 -3.55
N TYR A 166 8.44 -2.84 -3.35
CA TYR A 166 7.93 -4.18 -3.09
C TYR A 166 6.58 -4.40 -3.78
N PRO A 167 6.20 -5.64 -4.13
CA PRO A 167 4.86 -5.91 -4.62
C PRO A 167 3.86 -5.76 -3.49
N SER A 168 2.79 -5.01 -3.72
CA SER A 168 1.75 -4.71 -2.76
C SER A 168 0.37 -4.83 -3.40
N PHE A 169 -0.66 -4.61 -2.60
CA PHE A 169 -2.05 -4.70 -3.01
C PHE A 169 -2.81 -3.44 -2.63
N ILE A 170 -3.73 -3.06 -3.51
CA ILE A 170 -4.65 -1.94 -3.33
C ILE A 170 -6.07 -2.47 -3.33
N LEU A 171 -6.84 -2.09 -2.32
CA LEU A 171 -8.28 -2.25 -2.31
C LEU A 171 -8.92 -0.98 -2.88
N GLN A 172 -9.58 -1.11 -4.03
CA GLN A 172 -10.47 -0.10 -4.53
C GLN A 172 -11.88 -0.41 -4.02
N LYS A 173 -12.44 0.50 -3.23
CA LYS A 173 -13.83 0.44 -2.80
C LYS A 173 -14.61 1.57 -3.48
N GLY A 174 -15.62 1.21 -4.26
CA GLY A 174 -16.43 2.17 -5.00
C GLY A 174 -15.62 2.95 -6.05
N PHE A 175 -16.05 4.19 -6.33
CA PHE A 175 -15.52 4.97 -7.45
C PHE A 175 -14.31 5.87 -7.12
N LYS A 176 -14.11 6.22 -5.83
CA LYS A 176 -13.14 7.26 -5.44
C LYS A 176 -12.06 6.81 -4.48
N THR A 177 -12.31 5.78 -3.68
CA THR A 177 -11.41 5.42 -2.58
C THR A 177 -10.54 4.23 -2.93
N LYS A 178 -9.23 4.49 -3.01
CA LYS A 178 -8.18 3.46 -3.09
C LYS A 178 -7.45 3.40 -1.76
N TYR A 179 -7.20 2.19 -1.31
CA TYR A 179 -6.64 1.90 0.00
C TYR A 179 -5.45 0.96 -0.15
N GLN A 180 -4.30 1.37 0.35
CA GLN A 180 -3.10 0.54 0.36
C GLN A 180 -3.16 -0.47 1.50
N CYS A 181 -2.72 -1.71 1.25
CA CYS A 181 -2.64 -2.73 2.31
C CYS A 181 -1.75 -2.29 3.50
N ALA A 182 -0.57 -1.72 3.21
CA ALA A 182 0.35 -1.25 4.25
C ALA A 182 -0.27 -0.18 5.17
N ASP A 183 -1.10 0.72 4.63
CA ASP A 183 -1.76 1.76 5.42
C ASP A 183 -2.79 1.15 6.40
N TYR A 184 -3.45 0.05 6.01
CA TYR A 184 -4.31 -0.74 6.90
C TYR A 184 -3.50 -1.40 8.02
N VAL A 185 -2.35 -1.98 7.70
CA VAL A 185 -1.47 -2.61 8.69
C VAL A 185 -1.03 -1.57 9.73
N TYR A 186 -0.50 -0.42 9.30
CA TYR A 186 -0.04 0.61 10.21
C TYR A 186 -1.17 1.17 11.09
N SER A 187 -2.35 1.42 10.52
CA SER A 187 -3.50 1.89 11.30
C SER A 187 -4.01 0.84 12.29
N MET A 188 -4.01 -0.44 11.92
CA MET A 188 -4.41 -1.53 12.81
C MET A 188 -3.44 -1.69 13.98
N ILE A 189 -2.13 -1.68 13.72
CA ILE A 189 -1.10 -1.72 14.77
C ILE A 189 -1.26 -0.52 15.71
N ALA A 190 -1.37 0.70 15.15
CA ALA A 190 -1.52 1.91 15.96
C ALA A 190 -2.80 1.87 16.83
N THR A 191 -3.90 1.32 16.31
CA THR A 191 -5.15 1.18 17.08
C THR A 191 -5.00 0.18 18.21
N LEU A 192 -4.35 -0.96 17.94
CA LEU A 192 -4.12 -2.02 18.95
C LEU A 192 -3.12 -1.59 20.03
N GLU A 193 -2.10 -0.81 19.68
CA GLU A 193 -1.09 -0.29 20.62
C GLU A 193 -1.56 0.96 21.37
N SER A 194 -2.60 1.64 20.88
CA SER A 194 -3.13 2.81 21.56
C SER A 194 -3.75 2.39 22.89
N ASN A 195 -3.06 2.72 23.99
CA ASN A 195 -3.59 2.59 25.35
C ASN A 195 -4.65 3.67 25.61
N VAL A 196 -5.71 3.69 24.81
CA VAL A 196 -6.90 4.49 25.12
C VAL A 196 -7.66 3.73 26.20
N SER A 197 -7.19 3.87 27.44
CA SER A 197 -8.05 3.63 28.60
C SER A 197 -9.20 4.62 28.48
N ILE A 198 -10.38 4.10 28.12
CA ILE A 198 -11.64 4.83 28.14
C ILE A 198 -11.89 5.20 29.60
N ASN A 199 -11.33 6.31 30.05
CA ASN A 199 -11.69 6.95 31.30
C ASN A 199 -13.05 7.61 31.08
N THR A 200 -14.11 6.82 31.24
CA THR A 200 -15.46 7.31 31.57
C THR A 200 -15.58 7.51 33.06
#